data_AF-A0A163KNK0-F1
#
_entry.id   AF-A0A163KNK0-F1
#
_cell.length_a   1.000
_cell.length_b   1.000
_cell.length_c   1.000
_cell.angle_alpha   90.00
_cell.angle_beta   90.00
_cell.angle_gamma   90.00
#
_symmetry.space_group_name_H-M   'P 1'
#
loop_
_entity.id
_entity.type
_entity.pdbx_description
1 polymer ?
#
loop_
_entity_poly.entity_id
_entity_poly.type
_entity_poly.pdbx_seq_one_letter_code
_entity_poly.pdbx_strand_id
1 'polypeptide(L)'
;IPLAVKHVQRIEQLLILSNIRKVVHDMLKELQDAPACYRRPHYEDIRNIAKKNAATTYRKDSDDHTSFDLWLGQLADEGYLVFLGQLNLYRAAADRFAKGFLSQAQYAQMVNATAFCLDATYNVVRNREVIMYSLVVAHRNTGQGYPVAYMLTNDHTVGPLVQWLGFLKSNAGMNPSQITIDCSIPEVNAIKATFSGVVIRFCAFHVVQAMKRQVERVVFLSGAPPSAQSSYREQIICDLRGLVGETDLAQFEESYNKIKADYSDQENFLAYLEKNWMTAEKLEMWSDAHRNVDNANMRTNNFIESWHNQLKTFFLGHRPNRRLDRLLYILITDVAFYHRSQFERISRMIGRMGPIHHENSMREYRADKVPTEDLHRRIARQNDGHYTVQSAGNGDIVYQVSIINDLIHTCTCQDYQRRIQPCKHLYMVKRLLERTIKVFLPSDLDIPINAHVPDTSVDSSDEEDLVNDDDIEEDTANQTMEDLNGQDNGASTDNPPPVVPRTDTQNFLTMQDQFLTTMYHQRLPMSQLTSMTDEDAQRGTALFNQLREYYDEMFDKYNNHLRTTATQRAQRRQRR
;
A
#
# COMPACT_ATOMS: atom_id res chain seq x y z
N ILE A 1 2.51 34.98 17.85
CA ILE A 1 1.79 34.47 19.05
C ILE A 1 1.62 32.96 18.90
N PRO A 2 2.20 32.12 19.78
CA PRO A 2 2.01 30.67 19.75
C PRO A 2 0.57 30.26 20.13
N LEU A 3 0.13 29.06 19.76
CA LEU A 3 -1.15 28.52 20.23
C LEU A 3 -1.06 28.13 21.70
N ALA A 4 -2.14 28.32 22.45
CA ALA A 4 -2.21 27.86 23.83
C ALA A 4 -2.07 26.32 23.89
N VAL A 5 -1.35 25.81 24.88
CA VAL A 5 -1.07 24.36 25.02
C VAL A 5 -2.36 23.53 25.04
N LYS A 6 -3.39 24.01 25.73
CA LYS A 6 -4.73 23.38 25.75
C LYS A 6 -5.37 23.26 24.37
N HIS A 7 -5.17 24.26 23.49
CA HIS A 7 -5.68 24.21 22.12
C HIS A 7 -4.89 23.23 21.27
N VAL A 8 -3.57 23.14 21.47
CA VAL A 8 -2.72 22.13 20.80
C VAL A 8 -3.18 20.73 21.19
N GLN A 9 -3.30 20.41 22.48
CA GLN A 9 -3.79 19.10 22.95
C GLN A 9 -5.17 18.76 22.41
N ARG A 10 -6.09 19.74 22.38
CA ARG A 10 -7.42 19.56 21.80
C ARG A 10 -7.37 19.29 20.29
N ILE A 11 -6.54 20.03 19.55
CA ILE A 11 -6.28 19.79 18.13
C ILE A 11 -5.76 18.36 17.91
N GLU A 12 -4.83 17.90 18.75
CA GLU A 12 -4.26 16.56 18.66
C GLU A 12 -5.32 15.47 18.87
N GLN A 13 -6.20 15.63 19.86
CA GLN A 13 -7.34 14.73 20.08
C GLN A 13 -8.30 14.71 18.87
N LEU A 14 -8.63 15.89 18.33
CA LEU A 14 -9.55 16.01 17.20
C LEU A 14 -8.94 15.43 15.91
N LEU A 15 -7.63 15.54 15.73
CA LEU A 15 -6.91 14.97 14.58
C LEU A 15 -6.90 13.44 14.55
N ILE A 16 -7.16 12.77 15.68
CA ILE A 16 -7.32 11.30 15.74
C ILE A 16 -8.54 10.85 14.91
N LEU A 17 -9.62 11.63 14.95
CA LEU A 17 -10.94 11.22 14.41
C LEU A 17 -11.40 12.05 13.22
N SER A 18 -10.64 13.07 12.79
CA SER A 18 -11.11 14.03 11.80
C SER A 18 -9.99 14.63 10.95
N ASN A 19 -10.36 15.08 9.74
CA ASN A 19 -9.42 15.73 8.84
C ASN A 19 -9.14 17.19 9.25
N ILE A 20 -8.00 17.72 8.82
CA ILE A 20 -7.52 19.08 9.16
C ILE A 20 -8.61 20.15 8.99
N ARG A 21 -9.40 20.11 7.90
CA ARG A 21 -10.42 21.14 7.64
C ARG A 21 -11.56 21.08 8.66
N LYS A 22 -12.00 19.88 9.00
CA LYS A 22 -13.01 19.66 10.04
C LYS A 22 -12.48 20.11 11.40
N VAL A 23 -11.23 19.75 11.74
CA VAL A 23 -10.59 20.19 12.99
C VAL A 23 -10.46 21.72 13.06
N VAL A 24 -10.11 22.40 11.97
CA VAL A 24 -10.11 23.89 11.92
C VAL A 24 -11.49 24.43 12.24
N HIS A 25 -12.52 23.92 11.57
CA HIS A 25 -13.89 24.37 11.76
C HIS A 25 -14.39 24.13 13.19
N ASP A 26 -14.14 22.93 13.73
CA ASP A 26 -14.57 22.56 15.09
C ASP A 26 -13.85 23.41 16.14
N MET A 27 -12.54 23.64 15.97
CA MET A 27 -11.78 24.55 16.84
C MET A 27 -12.26 26.01 16.75
N LEU A 28 -12.64 26.49 15.56
CA LEU A 28 -13.17 27.84 15.40
C LEU A 28 -14.54 28.00 16.05
N LYS A 29 -15.39 26.96 16.01
CA LYS A 29 -16.66 26.92 16.74
C LYS A 29 -16.45 26.88 18.25
N GLU A 30 -15.57 26.00 18.74
CA GLU A 30 -15.24 25.91 20.17
C GLU A 30 -14.67 27.23 20.73
N LEU A 31 -14.02 28.03 19.88
CA LEU A 31 -13.41 29.33 20.24
C LEU A 31 -14.23 30.55 19.76
N GLN A 32 -15.51 30.36 19.45
CA GLN A 32 -16.38 31.44 19.00
C GLN A 32 -16.55 32.50 20.09
N ASP A 33 -16.86 32.06 21.31
CA ASP A 33 -17.11 32.92 22.48
C ASP A 33 -15.84 33.20 23.30
N ALA A 34 -14.69 32.70 22.85
CA ALA A 34 -13.42 32.92 23.53
C ALA A 34 -12.99 34.40 23.46
N PRO A 35 -12.42 34.97 24.55
CA PRO A 35 -11.91 36.33 24.55
C PRO A 35 -10.90 36.59 23.42
N ALA A 36 -10.90 37.80 22.87
CA ALA A 36 -10.06 38.18 21.72
C ALA A 36 -8.53 38.05 21.96
N CYS A 37 -8.11 37.93 23.22
CA CYS A 37 -6.71 37.68 23.58
C CYS A 37 -6.21 36.27 23.23
N TYR A 38 -7.11 35.32 22.93
CA TYR A 38 -6.73 33.97 22.47
C TYR A 38 -6.51 33.94 20.95
N ARG A 39 -5.29 33.58 20.51
CA ARG A 39 -5.03 33.29 19.09
C ARG A 39 -5.84 32.06 18.65
N ARG A 40 -6.72 32.24 17.67
CA ARG A 40 -7.45 31.16 17.02
C ARG A 40 -6.53 30.37 16.08
N PRO A 41 -6.64 29.02 16.03
CA PRO A 41 -5.81 28.20 15.16
C PRO A 41 -6.18 28.39 13.69
N HIS A 42 -5.16 28.55 12.84
CA HIS A 42 -5.32 28.58 11.39
C HIS A 42 -5.04 27.19 10.80
N TYR A 43 -5.48 26.97 9.56
CA TYR A 43 -5.27 25.73 8.83
C TYR A 43 -3.80 25.25 8.86
N GLU A 44 -2.85 26.16 8.67
CA GLU A 44 -1.43 25.78 8.64
C GLU A 44 -0.89 25.39 10.02
N ASP A 45 -1.43 25.91 11.13
CA ASP A 45 -1.05 25.48 12.48
C ASP A 45 -1.45 24.01 12.69
N ILE A 46 -2.70 23.69 12.39
CA ILE A 46 -3.25 22.33 12.54
C ILE A 46 -2.53 21.37 11.59
N ARG A 47 -2.24 21.81 10.36
CA ARG A 47 -1.45 21.03 9.40
C ARG A 47 -0.03 20.76 9.92
N ASN A 48 0.62 21.73 10.55
CA ASN A 48 1.97 21.56 11.07
C ASN A 48 2.01 20.66 12.31
N ILE A 49 1.02 20.78 13.21
CA ILE A 49 0.82 19.85 14.33
C ILE A 49 0.60 18.43 13.78
N ALA A 50 -0.31 18.25 12.83
CA ALA A 50 -0.57 16.96 12.19
C ALA A 50 0.69 16.37 11.53
N LYS A 51 1.49 17.19 10.83
CA LYS A 51 2.77 16.77 10.23
C LYS A 51 3.79 16.37 11.29
N LYS A 52 3.90 17.14 12.38
CA LYS A 52 4.84 16.87 13.48
C LYS A 52 4.51 15.55 14.15
N ASN A 53 3.23 15.33 14.45
CA ASN A 53 2.76 14.11 15.11
C ASN A 53 2.94 12.89 14.21
N ALA A 54 2.58 13.02 12.92
CA ALA A 54 2.83 11.97 11.95
C ALA A 54 4.33 11.64 11.85
N ALA A 55 5.22 12.65 11.81
CA ALA A 55 6.65 12.43 11.74
C ALA A 55 7.18 11.70 12.99
N THR A 56 6.68 11.98 14.19
CA THR A 56 7.11 11.27 15.41
C THR A 56 6.63 9.81 15.47
N THR A 57 5.61 9.42 14.72
CA THR A 57 5.05 8.06 14.79
C THR A 57 5.86 7.03 14.00
N TYR A 58 6.33 7.39 12.81
CA TYR A 58 7.07 6.45 11.94
C TYR A 58 8.58 6.72 11.89
N ARG A 59 9.07 7.86 12.36
CA ARG A 59 10.49 8.22 12.22
C ARG A 59 11.28 7.79 13.45
N LYS A 60 11.99 6.66 13.34
CA LYS A 60 12.90 6.17 14.38
C LYS A 60 14.27 6.85 14.34
N ASP A 61 14.71 7.29 13.16
CA ASP A 61 15.96 8.03 12.98
C ASP A 61 15.79 9.23 12.04
N SER A 62 16.68 10.21 12.19
CA SER A 62 16.78 11.33 11.28
C SER A 62 17.11 10.87 9.84
N ASP A 63 18.02 9.92 9.67
CA ASP A 63 18.31 9.25 8.41
C ASP A 63 17.17 8.29 8.03
N ASP A 64 16.87 8.22 6.74
CA ASP A 64 15.76 7.39 6.24
C ASP A 64 16.11 5.91 6.17
N HIS A 65 17.35 5.58 5.80
CA HIS A 65 17.79 4.19 5.72
C HIS A 65 17.99 3.61 7.11
N THR A 66 18.62 4.34 8.03
CA THR A 66 18.75 3.93 9.44
C THR A 66 17.38 3.75 10.08
N SER A 67 16.44 4.68 9.88
CA SER A 67 15.08 4.55 10.41
C SER A 67 14.37 3.32 9.84
N PHE A 68 14.52 3.06 8.55
CA PHE A 68 13.98 1.88 7.88
C PHE A 68 14.57 0.57 8.43
N ASP A 69 15.87 0.53 8.71
CA ASP A 69 16.54 -0.63 9.29
C ASP A 69 16.12 -0.90 10.74
N LEU A 70 15.96 0.16 11.55
CA LEU A 70 15.40 0.04 12.89
C LEU A 70 13.95 -0.48 12.86
N TRP A 71 13.18 -0.15 11.82
CA TRP A 71 11.85 -0.73 11.62
C TRP A 71 11.92 -2.21 11.30
N LEU A 72 12.78 -2.62 10.37
CA LEU A 72 12.94 -4.02 10.02
C LEU A 72 13.41 -4.87 11.20
N GLY A 73 14.31 -4.35 12.04
CA GLY A 73 14.71 -5.00 13.30
C GLY A 73 13.52 -5.23 14.23
N GLN A 74 12.73 -4.19 14.51
CA GLN A 74 11.51 -4.35 15.33
C GLN A 74 10.51 -5.33 14.70
N LEU A 75 10.32 -5.30 13.38
CA LEU A 75 9.43 -6.24 12.71
C LEU A 75 9.90 -7.69 12.89
N ALA A 76 11.21 -7.94 12.81
CA ALA A 76 11.77 -9.27 13.09
C ALA A 76 11.48 -9.70 14.53
N ASP A 77 11.66 -8.81 15.51
CA ASP A 77 11.33 -9.06 16.93
C ASP A 77 9.83 -9.33 17.14
N GLU A 78 8.97 -8.72 16.33
CA GLU A 78 7.51 -8.96 16.31
C GLU A 78 7.11 -10.23 15.51
N GLY A 79 8.08 -11.02 15.06
CA GLY A 79 7.87 -12.27 14.35
C GLY A 79 7.56 -12.10 12.86
N TYR A 80 7.87 -10.96 12.23
CA TYR A 80 7.82 -10.86 10.78
C TYR A 80 8.99 -11.61 10.15
N LEU A 81 8.76 -12.20 8.98
CA LEU A 81 9.85 -12.64 8.14
C LEU A 81 10.44 -11.43 7.43
N VAL A 82 11.72 -11.16 7.67
CA VAL A 82 12.45 -10.02 7.10
C VAL A 82 13.52 -10.54 6.13
N PHE A 83 13.48 -10.03 4.91
CA PHE A 83 14.46 -10.29 3.87
C PHE A 83 15.47 -9.16 3.79
N LEU A 84 16.76 -9.50 3.86
CA LEU A 84 17.88 -8.60 3.61
C LEU A 84 18.72 -9.15 2.45
N GLY A 85 18.76 -8.43 1.33
CA GLY A 85 19.49 -8.86 0.13
C GLY A 85 21.01 -8.77 0.30
N GLN A 86 21.69 -9.84 -0.09
CA GLN A 86 23.15 -9.95 -0.13
C GLN A 86 23.67 -9.48 -1.49
N LEU A 87 23.63 -8.17 -1.73
CA LEU A 87 23.92 -7.61 -3.06
C LEU A 87 25.43 -7.56 -3.40
N ASN A 88 26.26 -7.64 -2.37
CA ASN A 88 27.72 -7.77 -2.49
C ASN A 88 28.14 -9.05 -3.23
N LEU A 89 27.34 -10.13 -3.17
CA LEU A 89 27.64 -11.41 -3.82
C LEU A 89 27.80 -11.30 -5.35
N TYR A 90 27.14 -10.33 -5.97
CA TYR A 90 27.27 -10.05 -7.41
C TYR A 90 27.87 -8.67 -7.69
N ARG A 91 28.58 -8.10 -6.70
CA ARG A 91 29.30 -6.82 -6.81
C ARG A 91 28.40 -5.64 -7.18
N ALA A 92 27.20 -5.59 -6.60
CA ALA A 92 26.37 -4.39 -6.70
C ALA A 92 27.09 -3.16 -6.14
N ALA A 93 26.72 -1.98 -6.61
CA ALA A 93 27.22 -0.72 -6.04
C ALA A 93 26.83 -0.61 -4.56
N ALA A 94 27.70 0.00 -3.74
CA ALA A 94 27.54 0.04 -2.29
C ALA A 94 26.30 0.81 -1.79
N ASP A 95 25.71 1.66 -2.64
CA ASP A 95 24.49 2.42 -2.36
C ASP A 95 23.21 1.64 -2.67
N ARG A 96 23.33 0.42 -3.21
CA ARG A 96 22.19 -0.44 -3.53
C ARG A 96 21.71 -1.19 -2.31
N PHE A 97 20.39 -1.37 -2.20
CA PHE A 97 19.76 -2.18 -1.16
C PHE A 97 18.58 -2.96 -1.74
N ALA A 98 18.28 -4.10 -1.12
CA ALA A 98 17.04 -4.83 -1.33
C ALA A 98 16.58 -5.37 0.01
N LYS A 99 15.40 -4.97 0.45
CA LYS A 99 14.87 -5.27 1.78
C LYS A 99 13.39 -5.58 1.66
N GLY A 100 12.95 -6.67 2.25
CA GLY A 100 11.57 -7.13 2.15
C GLY A 100 11.04 -7.62 3.48
N PHE A 101 9.72 -7.75 3.58
CA PHE A 101 9.07 -8.23 4.79
C PHE A 101 7.68 -8.81 4.49
N LEU A 102 7.24 -9.70 5.36
CA LEU A 102 5.85 -10.14 5.44
C LEU A 102 5.47 -10.47 6.89
N SER A 103 4.22 -10.18 7.25
CA SER A 103 3.67 -10.53 8.57
C SER A 103 3.25 -11.99 8.64
N GLN A 104 3.00 -12.49 9.85
CA GLN A 104 2.43 -13.81 10.09
C GLN A 104 1.07 -14.01 9.38
N ALA A 105 0.26 -12.95 9.33
CA ALA A 105 -1.00 -12.96 8.59
C ALA A 105 -0.81 -13.20 7.09
N GLN A 106 0.20 -12.54 6.52
CA GLN A 106 0.55 -12.67 5.12
C GLN A 106 1.18 -14.03 4.81
N TYR A 107 2.01 -14.55 5.73
CA TYR A 107 2.55 -15.91 5.67
C TYR A 107 1.43 -16.96 5.58
N ALA A 108 0.42 -16.88 6.45
CA ALA A 108 -0.69 -17.83 6.46
C ALA A 108 -1.47 -17.84 5.13
N GLN A 109 -1.58 -16.69 4.45
CA GLN A 109 -2.19 -16.61 3.12
C GLN A 109 -1.25 -17.14 2.01
N MET A 110 0.07 -16.95 2.16
CA MET A 110 1.08 -17.39 1.20
C MET A 110 1.16 -18.92 1.11
N VAL A 111 1.25 -19.61 2.25
CA VAL A 111 1.42 -21.08 2.30
C VAL A 111 0.25 -21.81 1.65
N ASN A 112 -0.96 -21.26 1.74
CA ASN A 112 -2.18 -21.85 1.19
C ASN A 112 -2.47 -21.45 -0.27
N ALA A 113 -1.63 -20.60 -0.86
CA ALA A 113 -1.81 -20.11 -2.22
C ALA A 113 -0.98 -20.91 -3.22
N THR A 114 -1.60 -21.29 -4.34
CA THR A 114 -0.93 -21.94 -5.47
C THR A 114 -0.75 -21.01 -6.67
N ALA A 115 -1.42 -19.85 -6.65
CA ALA A 115 -1.39 -18.86 -7.72
C ALA A 115 -1.09 -17.47 -7.15
N PHE A 116 -0.14 -16.78 -7.78
CA PHE A 116 0.36 -15.49 -7.35
C PHE A 116 0.35 -14.48 -8.50
N CYS A 117 0.21 -13.21 -8.16
CA CYS A 117 0.52 -12.08 -9.04
C CYS A 117 1.81 -11.45 -8.51
N LEU A 118 2.77 -11.20 -9.40
CA LEU A 118 4.01 -10.48 -9.11
C LEU A 118 4.10 -9.27 -10.05
N ASP A 119 4.39 -8.11 -9.48
CA ASP A 119 4.58 -6.87 -10.23
C ASP A 119 5.36 -5.86 -9.38
N ALA A 120 6.03 -4.94 -10.07
CA ALA A 120 6.77 -3.83 -9.51
C ALA A 120 6.02 -2.51 -9.70
N THR A 121 6.00 -1.69 -8.66
CA THR A 121 5.43 -0.35 -8.73
C THR A 121 6.47 0.72 -8.42
N TYR A 122 6.53 1.71 -9.31
CA TYR A 122 7.50 2.79 -9.30
C TYR A 122 6.93 4.04 -8.62
N ASN A 123 7.83 4.96 -8.26
CA ASN A 123 7.51 6.27 -7.67
C ASN A 123 6.75 6.16 -6.32
N VAL A 124 6.97 5.07 -5.59
CA VAL A 124 6.46 4.89 -4.21
C VAL A 124 7.21 5.75 -3.19
N VAL A 125 8.43 6.17 -3.53
CA VAL A 125 9.19 7.18 -2.79
C VAL A 125 9.71 8.21 -3.79
N ARG A 126 9.26 9.45 -3.65
CA ARG A 126 9.60 10.58 -4.53
C ARG A 126 11.09 10.90 -4.46
N ASN A 127 11.66 11.21 -5.63
CA ASN A 127 13.07 11.57 -5.81
C ASN A 127 14.04 10.47 -5.39
N ARG A 128 13.57 9.22 -5.34
CA ARG A 128 14.40 8.04 -5.18
C ARG A 128 14.05 7.05 -6.27
N GLU A 129 15.05 6.37 -6.81
CA GLU A 129 14.88 5.26 -7.74
C GLU A 129 14.47 3.99 -7.00
N VAL A 130 13.48 4.10 -6.10
CA VAL A 130 12.98 2.96 -5.32
C VAL A 130 11.79 2.34 -6.02
N ILE A 131 11.90 1.03 -6.25
CA ILE A 131 10.83 0.16 -6.71
C ILE A 131 10.32 -0.63 -5.52
N MET A 132 9.00 -0.85 -5.49
CA MET A 132 8.40 -1.84 -4.61
C MET A 132 7.84 -3.00 -5.44
N TYR A 133 8.37 -4.19 -5.24
CA TYR A 133 7.75 -5.42 -5.69
C TYR A 133 6.71 -5.88 -4.67
N SER A 134 5.56 -6.33 -5.15
CA SER A 134 4.55 -6.98 -4.32
C SER A 134 4.26 -8.39 -4.85
N LEU A 135 3.97 -9.32 -3.94
CA LEU A 135 3.27 -10.55 -4.27
C LEU A 135 1.83 -10.44 -3.78
N VAL A 136 0.88 -10.77 -4.64
CA VAL A 136 -0.56 -10.70 -4.34
C VAL A 136 -1.23 -12.03 -4.66
N VAL A 137 -2.11 -12.49 -3.77
CA VAL A 137 -2.94 -13.69 -3.98
C VAL A 137 -4.41 -13.31 -4.06
N ALA A 138 -5.21 -14.13 -4.72
CA ALA A 138 -6.66 -14.03 -4.62
C ALA A 138 -7.11 -14.60 -3.27
N HIS A 139 -7.58 -13.74 -2.37
CA HIS A 139 -8.02 -14.17 -1.05
C HIS A 139 -9.26 -15.07 -1.17
N ARG A 140 -9.18 -16.31 -0.66
CA ARG A 140 -10.23 -17.34 -0.83
C ARG A 140 -11.61 -16.91 -0.32
N ASN A 141 -11.67 -16.20 0.79
CA ASN A 141 -12.94 -15.79 1.40
C ASN A 141 -13.51 -14.50 0.79
N THR A 142 -12.69 -13.46 0.59
CA THR A 142 -13.19 -12.17 0.09
C THR A 142 -13.26 -12.11 -1.44
N GLY A 143 -12.41 -12.86 -2.13
CA GLY A 143 -12.19 -12.74 -3.58
C GLY A 143 -11.41 -11.50 -3.98
N GLN A 144 -10.87 -10.75 -3.02
CA GLN A 144 -10.05 -9.57 -3.28
C GLN A 144 -8.57 -9.95 -3.42
N GLY A 145 -7.79 -9.10 -4.09
CA GLY A 145 -6.34 -9.20 -4.06
C GLY A 145 -5.84 -8.91 -2.65
N TYR A 146 -5.04 -9.80 -2.10
CA TYR A 146 -4.41 -9.64 -0.79
C TYR A 146 -2.89 -9.68 -0.97
N PRO A 147 -2.16 -8.59 -0.64
CA PRO A 147 -0.71 -8.56 -0.72
C PRO A 147 -0.10 -9.43 0.39
N VAL A 148 0.74 -10.39 0.00
CA VAL A 148 1.35 -11.40 0.89
C VAL A 148 2.84 -11.18 1.14
N ALA A 149 3.50 -10.33 0.37
CA ALA A 149 4.88 -9.92 0.68
C ALA A 149 5.24 -8.65 -0.09
N TYR A 150 6.21 -7.91 0.45
CA TYR A 150 6.78 -6.72 -0.17
C TYR A 150 8.29 -6.82 -0.22
N MET A 151 8.89 -6.29 -1.29
CA MET A 151 10.32 -5.97 -1.36
C MET A 151 10.50 -4.55 -1.88
N LEU A 152 11.31 -3.76 -1.19
CA LEU A 152 11.77 -2.45 -1.63
C LEU A 152 13.24 -2.53 -2.04
N THR A 153 13.55 -1.97 -3.20
CA THR A 153 14.92 -1.93 -3.71
C THR A 153 15.13 -0.71 -4.58
N ASN A 154 16.37 -0.21 -4.61
CA ASN A 154 16.84 0.72 -5.64
C ASN A 154 17.75 0.03 -6.67
N ASP A 155 17.87 -1.30 -6.66
CA ASP A 155 18.60 -2.08 -7.65
C ASP A 155 17.61 -2.60 -8.70
N HIS A 156 17.83 -2.18 -9.94
CA HIS A 156 16.99 -2.51 -11.10
C HIS A 156 17.46 -3.77 -11.84
N THR A 157 18.47 -4.47 -11.33
CA THR A 157 18.92 -5.75 -11.87
C THR A 157 18.00 -6.90 -11.42
N VAL A 158 18.21 -8.08 -11.98
CA VAL A 158 17.43 -9.30 -11.65
C VAL A 158 17.84 -9.88 -10.28
N GLY A 159 19.04 -9.57 -9.80
CA GLY A 159 19.64 -10.15 -8.58
C GLY A 159 18.77 -10.05 -7.32
N PRO A 160 18.28 -8.85 -6.96
CA PRO A 160 17.39 -8.68 -5.80
C PRO A 160 16.15 -9.56 -5.86
N LEU A 161 15.52 -9.65 -7.05
CA LEU A 161 14.29 -10.39 -7.24
C LEU A 161 14.53 -11.90 -7.10
N VAL A 162 15.64 -12.42 -7.63
CA VAL A 162 16.04 -13.84 -7.44
C VAL A 162 16.25 -14.15 -5.97
N GLN A 163 17.01 -13.31 -5.24
CA GLN A 163 17.27 -13.53 -3.83
C GLN A 163 15.99 -13.47 -2.98
N TRP A 164 15.10 -12.51 -3.27
CA TRP A 164 13.84 -12.37 -2.54
C TRP A 164 12.89 -13.54 -2.79
N LEU A 165 12.70 -13.96 -4.04
CA LEU A 165 11.89 -15.14 -4.35
C LEU A 165 12.49 -16.42 -3.72
N GLY A 166 13.83 -16.57 -3.74
CA GLY A 166 14.53 -17.67 -3.09
C GLY A 166 14.35 -17.66 -1.57
N PHE A 167 14.37 -16.48 -0.95
CA PHE A 167 14.07 -16.31 0.47
C PHE A 167 12.63 -16.74 0.80
N LEU A 168 11.63 -16.30 0.02
CA LEU A 168 10.24 -16.68 0.23
C LEU A 168 9.98 -18.17 0.02
N LYS A 169 10.65 -18.79 -0.95
CA LYS A 169 10.60 -20.24 -1.16
C LYS A 169 11.11 -21.00 0.05
N SER A 170 12.24 -20.58 0.61
CA SER A 170 12.95 -21.31 1.67
C SER A 170 12.38 -21.05 3.06
N ASN A 171 11.88 -19.83 3.32
CA ASN A 171 11.48 -19.39 4.66
C ASN A 171 9.97 -19.16 4.80
N ALA A 172 9.27 -18.90 3.70
CA ALA A 172 7.83 -18.58 3.72
C ALA A 172 6.94 -19.69 3.11
N GLY A 173 7.52 -20.86 2.82
CA GLY A 173 6.79 -22.00 2.26
C GLY A 173 6.18 -21.74 0.87
N MET A 174 6.67 -20.72 0.15
CA MET A 174 6.11 -20.33 -1.14
C MET A 174 6.35 -21.43 -2.19
N ASN A 175 5.27 -22.08 -2.64
CA ASN A 175 5.34 -23.13 -3.66
C ASN A 175 4.28 -22.90 -4.77
N PRO A 176 4.56 -22.00 -5.72
CA PRO A 176 3.60 -21.59 -6.73
C PRO A 176 3.44 -22.65 -7.83
N SER A 177 2.20 -22.98 -8.18
CA SER A 177 1.88 -23.68 -9.42
C SER A 177 1.80 -22.72 -10.60
N GLN A 178 1.38 -21.46 -10.34
CA GLN A 178 1.31 -20.39 -11.34
C GLN A 178 1.77 -19.05 -10.75
N ILE A 179 2.52 -18.27 -11.51
CA ILE A 179 2.73 -16.84 -11.25
C ILE A 179 2.31 -16.04 -12.48
N THR A 180 1.36 -15.14 -12.27
CA THR A 180 0.94 -14.15 -13.26
C THR A 180 1.77 -12.89 -13.11
N ILE A 181 2.39 -12.46 -14.20
CA ILE A 181 3.26 -11.28 -14.26
C ILE A 181 2.87 -10.38 -15.42
N ASP A 182 3.45 -9.19 -15.43
CA ASP A 182 3.50 -8.39 -16.64
C ASP A 182 4.43 -9.03 -17.68
N CYS A 183 4.50 -8.47 -18.89
CA CYS A 183 5.37 -8.98 -19.96
C CYS A 183 6.86 -8.66 -19.69
N SER A 184 7.34 -8.94 -18.48
CA SER A 184 8.62 -8.53 -17.91
C SER A 184 9.65 -9.65 -17.97
N ILE A 185 10.68 -9.46 -18.80
CA ILE A 185 11.80 -10.42 -18.93
C ILE A 185 12.57 -10.60 -17.59
N PRO A 186 12.88 -9.54 -16.82
CA PRO A 186 13.48 -9.70 -15.49
C PRO A 186 12.69 -10.62 -14.55
N GLU A 187 11.37 -10.49 -14.54
CA GLU A 187 10.49 -11.33 -13.71
C GLU A 187 10.48 -12.78 -14.20
N VAL A 188 10.40 -13.00 -15.53
CA VAL A 188 10.53 -14.35 -16.12
C VAL A 188 11.83 -15.02 -15.67
N ASN A 189 12.95 -14.32 -15.79
CA ASN A 189 14.26 -14.85 -15.45
C ASN A 189 14.37 -15.17 -13.95
N ALA A 190 13.88 -14.28 -13.08
CA ALA A 190 13.92 -14.51 -11.64
C ALA A 190 13.05 -15.69 -11.21
N ILE A 191 11.85 -15.81 -11.78
CA ILE A 191 10.93 -16.92 -11.49
C ILE A 191 11.55 -18.25 -11.94
N LYS A 192 12.05 -18.34 -13.18
CA LYS A 192 12.69 -19.55 -13.70
C LYS A 192 13.94 -19.97 -12.92
N ALA A 193 14.71 -19.00 -12.42
CA ALA A 193 15.88 -19.28 -11.59
C ALA A 193 15.51 -19.84 -10.21
N THR A 194 14.31 -19.54 -9.71
CA THR A 194 13.90 -19.87 -8.34
C THR A 194 13.00 -21.11 -8.24
N PHE A 195 12.06 -21.24 -9.18
CA PHE A 195 11.00 -22.26 -9.14
C PHE A 195 11.07 -23.16 -10.37
N SER A 196 11.22 -24.46 -10.14
CA SER A 196 11.13 -25.48 -11.18
C SER A 196 9.67 -25.85 -11.43
N GLY A 197 9.24 -25.90 -12.69
CA GLY A 197 7.91 -26.39 -13.06
C GLY A 197 6.75 -25.42 -12.79
N VAL A 198 7.03 -24.18 -12.39
CA VAL A 198 6.00 -23.14 -12.25
C VAL A 198 5.52 -22.66 -13.62
N VAL A 199 4.21 -22.49 -13.78
CA VAL A 199 3.63 -21.87 -14.97
C VAL A 199 3.74 -20.35 -14.84
N ILE A 200 4.47 -19.72 -15.76
CA ILE A 200 4.53 -18.27 -15.87
C ILE A 200 3.43 -17.81 -16.81
N ARG A 201 2.56 -16.91 -16.33
CA ARG A 201 1.45 -16.38 -17.10
C ARG A 201 1.63 -14.89 -17.36
N PHE A 202 1.59 -14.46 -18.61
CA PHE A 202 1.48 -13.05 -18.94
C PHE A 202 0.05 -12.55 -18.77
N CYS A 203 -0.07 -11.35 -18.21
CA CYS A 203 -1.33 -10.64 -18.14
C CYS A 203 -1.88 -10.36 -19.55
N ALA A 204 -3.06 -10.90 -19.86
CA ALA A 204 -3.71 -10.68 -21.16
C ALA A 204 -3.90 -9.19 -21.50
N PHE A 205 -4.17 -8.35 -20.51
CA PHE A 205 -4.27 -6.89 -20.71
C PHE A 205 -2.94 -6.30 -21.20
N HIS A 206 -1.81 -6.67 -20.56
CA HIS A 206 -0.50 -6.18 -20.94
C HIS A 206 -0.01 -6.72 -22.30
N VAL A 207 -0.38 -7.96 -22.65
CA VAL A 207 -0.15 -8.54 -23.97
C VAL A 207 -0.85 -7.71 -25.04
N VAL A 208 -2.17 -7.51 -24.90
CA VAL A 208 -2.96 -6.67 -25.82
C VAL A 208 -2.43 -5.24 -25.88
N GLN A 209 -2.05 -4.67 -24.73
CA GLN A 209 -1.52 -3.31 -24.66
C GLN A 209 -0.16 -3.19 -25.37
N ALA A 210 0.71 -4.19 -25.27
CA ALA A 210 1.99 -4.21 -25.97
C ALA A 210 1.81 -4.35 -27.48
N MET A 211 0.93 -5.24 -27.94
CA MET A 211 0.58 -5.38 -29.35
C MET A 211 -0.06 -4.10 -29.90
N LYS A 212 -1.00 -3.48 -29.15
CA LYS A 212 -1.62 -2.20 -29.50
C LYS A 212 -0.59 -1.10 -29.74
N ARG A 213 0.35 -0.91 -28.81
CA ARG A 213 1.43 0.09 -28.96
C ARG A 213 2.25 -0.14 -30.22
N GLN A 214 2.48 -1.39 -30.58
CA GLN A 214 3.18 -1.73 -31.80
C GLN A 214 2.34 -1.38 -33.04
N VAL A 215 1.05 -1.74 -33.07
CA VAL A 215 0.13 -1.37 -34.15
C VAL A 215 0.14 0.14 -34.36
N GLU A 216 -0.01 0.92 -33.29
CA GLU A 216 0.02 2.39 -33.35
C GLU A 216 1.34 2.95 -33.90
N ARG A 217 2.45 2.23 -33.67
CA ARG A 217 3.80 2.65 -34.08
C ARG A 217 4.14 2.31 -35.53
N VAL A 218 3.79 1.11 -36.00
CA VAL A 218 4.31 0.60 -37.30
C VAL A 218 3.26 0.42 -38.38
N VAL A 219 1.97 0.35 -38.03
CA VAL A 219 0.90 0.20 -39.03
C VAL A 219 0.54 1.56 -39.61
N PHE A 220 0.64 1.68 -40.93
CA PHE A 220 0.39 2.92 -41.65
C PHE A 220 -0.17 2.67 -43.05
N LEU A 221 -1.24 3.39 -43.40
CA LEU A 221 -1.89 3.35 -44.70
C LEU A 221 -1.48 4.60 -45.49
N SER A 222 -0.62 4.41 -46.49
CA SER A 222 -0.15 5.52 -47.33
C SER A 222 -1.31 6.18 -48.07
N GLY A 223 -1.41 7.52 -47.99
CA GLY A 223 -2.45 8.29 -48.68
C GLY A 223 -3.85 8.22 -48.07
N ALA A 224 -4.05 7.51 -46.95
CA ALA A 224 -5.34 7.41 -46.28
C ALA A 224 -5.60 8.63 -45.36
N PRO A 225 -6.87 9.06 -45.20
CA PRO A 225 -7.22 10.10 -44.23
C PRO A 225 -7.04 9.59 -42.78
N PRO A 226 -6.85 10.49 -41.80
CA PRO A 226 -6.65 10.10 -40.40
C PRO A 226 -7.75 9.21 -39.80
N SER A 227 -9.01 9.39 -40.22
CA SER A 227 -10.13 8.56 -39.76
C SER A 227 -9.99 7.11 -40.24
N ALA A 228 -9.64 6.90 -41.52
CA ALA A 228 -9.41 5.57 -42.07
C ALA A 228 -8.19 4.89 -41.42
N GLN A 229 -7.12 5.66 -41.15
CA GLN A 229 -5.95 5.18 -40.43
C GLN A 229 -6.30 4.66 -39.02
N SER A 230 -7.12 5.43 -38.28
CA SER A 230 -7.58 5.06 -36.94
C SER A 230 -8.48 3.83 -36.95
N SER A 231 -9.49 3.80 -37.83
CA SER A 231 -10.42 2.66 -37.94
C SER A 231 -9.69 1.38 -38.33
N TYR A 232 -8.72 1.44 -39.23
CA TYR A 232 -7.93 0.27 -39.62
C TYR A 232 -7.08 -0.26 -38.45
N ARG A 233 -6.42 0.62 -37.69
CA ARG A 233 -5.69 0.22 -36.48
C ARG A 233 -6.62 -0.36 -35.41
N GLU A 234 -7.80 0.22 -35.22
CA GLU A 234 -8.81 -0.29 -34.28
C GLU A 234 -9.29 -1.69 -34.67
N GLN A 235 -9.48 -1.96 -35.97
CA GLN A 235 -9.85 -3.29 -36.46
C GLN A 235 -8.77 -4.33 -36.14
N ILE A 236 -7.49 -4.03 -36.43
CA ILE A 236 -6.37 -4.92 -36.07
C ILE A 236 -6.35 -5.19 -34.56
N ILE A 237 -6.51 -4.16 -33.73
CA ILE A 237 -6.55 -4.30 -32.28
C ILE A 237 -7.75 -5.15 -31.82
N CYS A 238 -8.89 -5.05 -32.50
CA CYS A 238 -10.07 -5.87 -32.24
C CYS A 238 -9.79 -7.34 -32.52
N ASP A 239 -9.20 -7.65 -33.67
CA ASP A 239 -8.88 -9.03 -34.05
C ASP A 239 -7.82 -9.64 -33.13
N LEU A 240 -6.81 -8.86 -32.73
CA LEU A 240 -5.82 -9.28 -31.73
C LEU A 240 -6.44 -9.57 -30.36
N ARG A 241 -7.44 -8.78 -29.93
CA ARG A 241 -8.18 -9.07 -28.70
C ARG A 241 -8.98 -10.36 -28.82
N GLY A 242 -9.58 -10.61 -29.99
CA GLY A 242 -10.22 -11.88 -30.31
C GLY A 242 -9.24 -13.03 -30.14
N LEU A 243 -8.09 -12.94 -30.80
CA LEU A 243 -7.02 -13.95 -30.74
C LEU A 243 -6.54 -14.22 -29.31
N VAL A 244 -6.33 -13.18 -28.48
CA VAL A 244 -5.94 -13.34 -27.06
C VAL A 244 -7.05 -13.98 -26.22
N GLY A 245 -8.31 -13.81 -26.62
CA GLY A 245 -9.46 -14.43 -25.98
C GLY A 245 -9.68 -15.90 -26.37
N GLU A 246 -9.02 -16.40 -27.41
CA GLU A 246 -9.21 -17.77 -27.86
C GLU A 246 -8.65 -18.78 -26.85
N THR A 247 -9.44 -19.83 -26.61
CA THR A 247 -9.11 -20.90 -25.67
C THR A 247 -9.03 -22.28 -26.32
N ASP A 248 -9.44 -22.39 -27.58
CA ASP A 248 -9.35 -23.59 -28.37
C ASP A 248 -8.23 -23.45 -29.39
N LEU A 249 -7.39 -24.49 -29.53
CA LEU A 249 -6.20 -24.45 -30.38
C LEU A 249 -6.56 -24.28 -31.86
N ALA A 250 -7.60 -24.98 -32.34
CA ALA A 250 -7.99 -24.90 -33.74
C ALA A 250 -8.57 -23.50 -34.09
N GLN A 251 -9.41 -22.94 -33.20
CA GLN A 251 -9.93 -21.58 -33.36
C GLN A 251 -8.80 -20.53 -33.29
N PHE A 252 -7.82 -20.72 -32.42
CA PHE A 252 -6.65 -19.86 -32.35
C PHE A 252 -5.87 -19.88 -33.67
N GLU A 253 -5.57 -21.05 -34.21
CA GLU A 253 -4.84 -21.20 -35.48
C GLU A 253 -5.60 -20.58 -36.66
N GLU A 254 -6.92 -20.80 -36.73
CA GLU A 254 -7.79 -20.18 -37.74
C GLU A 254 -7.77 -18.65 -37.64
N SER A 255 -8.02 -18.11 -36.45
CA SER A 255 -7.99 -16.66 -36.18
C SER A 255 -6.62 -16.05 -36.50
N TYR A 256 -5.53 -16.75 -36.18
CA TYR A 256 -4.19 -16.27 -36.47
C TYR A 256 -3.87 -16.26 -37.96
N ASN A 257 -4.26 -17.32 -38.68
CA ASN A 257 -4.08 -17.38 -40.14
C ASN A 257 -4.90 -16.31 -40.86
N LYS A 258 -6.10 -16.01 -40.36
CA LYS A 258 -6.93 -14.91 -40.86
C LYS A 258 -6.24 -13.56 -40.67
N ILE A 259 -5.68 -13.27 -39.48
CA ILE A 259 -4.92 -12.04 -39.22
C ILE A 259 -3.74 -11.90 -40.19
N LYS A 260 -3.00 -12.99 -40.48
CA LYS A 260 -1.90 -12.95 -41.45
C LYS A 260 -2.37 -12.64 -42.87
N ALA A 261 -3.53 -13.16 -43.28
CA ALA A 261 -4.09 -12.92 -44.61
C ALA A 261 -4.63 -11.48 -44.75
N ASP A 262 -5.46 -11.05 -43.81
CA ASP A 262 -6.15 -9.76 -43.82
C ASP A 262 -5.18 -8.57 -43.71
N TYR A 263 -4.02 -8.76 -43.09
CA TYR A 263 -3.00 -7.72 -42.86
C TYR A 263 -1.66 -8.04 -43.51
N SER A 264 -1.67 -8.81 -44.60
CA SER A 264 -0.46 -9.24 -45.33
C SER A 264 0.38 -8.07 -45.87
N ASP A 265 -0.23 -6.91 -46.09
CA ASP A 265 0.43 -5.67 -46.50
C ASP A 265 1.23 -4.98 -45.36
N GLN A 266 1.02 -5.40 -44.10
CA GLN A 266 1.66 -4.83 -42.91
C GLN A 266 2.84 -5.69 -42.41
N GLU A 267 3.81 -5.96 -43.29
CA GLU A 267 4.93 -6.89 -43.05
C GLU A 267 5.70 -6.62 -41.74
N ASN A 268 5.99 -5.35 -41.42
CA ASN A 268 6.72 -4.97 -40.21
C ASN A 268 5.95 -5.32 -38.92
N PHE A 269 4.62 -5.23 -38.97
CA PHE A 269 3.77 -5.61 -37.84
C PHE A 269 3.72 -7.13 -37.69
N LEU A 270 3.52 -7.87 -38.78
CA LEU A 270 3.48 -9.33 -38.75
C LEU A 270 4.83 -9.93 -38.31
N ALA A 271 5.95 -9.41 -38.81
CA ALA A 271 7.29 -9.83 -38.39
C ALA A 271 7.53 -9.57 -36.89
N TYR A 272 7.03 -8.46 -36.36
CA TYR A 272 7.06 -8.21 -34.92
C TYR A 272 6.22 -9.24 -34.16
N LEU A 273 5.00 -9.52 -34.63
CA LEU A 273 4.07 -10.42 -33.97
C LEU A 273 4.65 -11.83 -33.86
N GLU A 274 5.14 -12.36 -34.98
CA GLU A 274 5.82 -13.66 -35.06
C GLU A 274 6.99 -13.75 -34.09
N LYS A 275 7.93 -12.80 -34.19
CA LYS A 275 9.16 -12.79 -33.37
C LYS A 275 8.90 -12.62 -31.87
N ASN A 276 7.91 -11.81 -31.50
CA ASN A 276 7.74 -11.37 -30.12
C ASN A 276 6.61 -12.06 -29.37
N TRP A 277 5.71 -12.78 -30.04
CA TRP A 277 4.54 -13.37 -29.41
C TRP A 277 4.24 -14.81 -29.84
N MET A 278 4.68 -15.23 -31.04
CA MET A 278 4.32 -16.54 -31.59
C MET A 278 5.40 -17.61 -31.41
N THR A 279 6.44 -17.35 -30.62
CA THR A 279 7.38 -18.41 -30.23
C THR A 279 6.67 -19.40 -29.30
N ALA A 280 6.99 -20.69 -29.40
CA ALA A 280 6.36 -21.74 -28.59
C ALA A 280 6.39 -21.41 -27.07
N GLU A 281 7.56 -20.97 -26.58
CA GLU A 281 7.72 -20.55 -25.18
C GLU A 281 6.78 -19.41 -24.78
N LYS A 282 6.57 -18.40 -25.64
CA LYS A 282 5.71 -17.27 -25.31
C LYS A 282 4.24 -17.61 -25.44
N LEU A 283 3.87 -18.42 -26.43
CA LEU A 283 2.50 -18.88 -26.61
C LEU A 283 1.99 -19.57 -25.35
N GLU A 284 2.81 -20.43 -24.73
CA GLU A 284 2.48 -21.05 -23.44
C GLU A 284 2.32 -20.03 -22.29
N MET A 285 3.01 -18.89 -22.33
CA MET A 285 2.92 -17.85 -21.30
C MET A 285 1.66 -16.97 -21.44
N TRP A 286 1.23 -16.61 -22.64
CA TRP A 286 0.12 -15.66 -22.83
C TRP A 286 -1.16 -16.27 -23.38
N SER A 287 -1.10 -17.29 -24.26
CA SER A 287 -2.29 -17.85 -24.91
C SER A 287 -2.92 -18.93 -24.06
N ASP A 288 -4.24 -18.86 -23.84
CA ASP A 288 -4.97 -19.93 -23.16
C ASP A 288 -5.19 -21.15 -24.06
N ALA A 289 -5.26 -20.95 -25.38
CA ALA A 289 -5.39 -22.03 -26.36
C ALA A 289 -4.18 -22.98 -26.39
N HIS A 290 -3.00 -22.48 -26.03
CA HIS A 290 -1.75 -23.26 -26.00
C HIS A 290 -1.43 -23.85 -24.62
N ARG A 291 -2.33 -23.73 -23.63
CA ARG A 291 -2.09 -24.23 -22.28
C ARG A 291 -2.88 -25.49 -21.97
N ASN A 292 -2.17 -26.53 -21.55
CA ASN A 292 -2.73 -27.81 -21.09
C ASN A 292 -3.10 -27.82 -19.59
N VAL A 293 -2.97 -26.70 -18.87
CA VAL A 293 -3.11 -26.66 -17.42
C VAL A 293 -4.14 -25.62 -17.00
N ASP A 294 -5.27 -26.11 -16.49
CA ASP A 294 -6.45 -25.33 -16.04
C ASP A 294 -6.24 -24.78 -14.60
N ASN A 295 -5.02 -24.34 -14.27
CA ASN A 295 -4.67 -23.94 -12.90
C ASN A 295 -4.98 -22.45 -12.66
N ALA A 296 -6.04 -22.24 -11.86
CA ALA A 296 -6.34 -21.05 -11.07
C ALA A 296 -6.82 -19.77 -11.77
N ASN A 297 -7.81 -19.13 -11.13
CA ASN A 297 -8.62 -17.99 -11.58
C ASN A 297 -7.87 -16.65 -11.74
N MET A 298 -6.54 -16.65 -11.79
CA MET A 298 -5.72 -15.43 -11.92
C MET A 298 -5.27 -15.25 -13.37
N ARG A 299 -6.25 -15.11 -14.28
CA ARG A 299 -5.99 -14.91 -15.72
C ARG A 299 -5.33 -13.56 -16.04
N THR A 300 -5.50 -12.59 -15.16
CA THR A 300 -5.03 -11.21 -15.33
C THR A 300 -4.32 -10.73 -14.08
N ASN A 301 -3.49 -9.70 -14.24
CA ASN A 301 -2.80 -9.05 -13.14
C ASN A 301 -3.69 -8.06 -12.35
N ASN A 302 -5.02 -8.14 -12.54
CA ASN A 302 -5.98 -7.18 -11.99
C ASN A 302 -5.88 -7.06 -10.46
N PHE A 303 -5.51 -8.15 -9.77
CA PHE A 303 -5.36 -8.12 -8.32
C PHE A 303 -4.22 -7.22 -7.88
N ILE A 304 -3.04 -7.32 -8.51
CA ILE A 304 -1.90 -6.49 -8.14
C ILE A 304 -2.05 -5.06 -8.67
N GLU A 305 -2.64 -4.88 -9.84
CA GLU A 305 -2.93 -3.54 -10.38
C GLU A 305 -3.92 -2.81 -9.47
N SER A 306 -4.97 -3.50 -9.03
CA SER A 306 -5.91 -2.96 -8.05
C SER A 306 -5.22 -2.63 -6.73
N TRP A 307 -4.34 -3.50 -6.24
CA TRP A 307 -3.54 -3.28 -5.04
C TRP A 307 -2.64 -2.05 -5.17
N HIS A 308 -1.81 -1.97 -6.22
CA HIS A 308 -0.94 -0.83 -6.49
C HIS A 308 -1.73 0.47 -6.66
N ASN A 309 -2.90 0.41 -7.30
CA ASN A 309 -3.81 1.55 -7.40
C ASN A 309 -4.35 1.96 -6.03
N GLN A 310 -4.80 1.03 -5.19
CA GLN A 310 -5.25 1.32 -3.82
C GLN A 310 -4.12 1.95 -2.99
N LEU A 311 -2.90 1.40 -3.05
CA LEU A 311 -1.73 1.97 -2.40
C LEU A 311 -1.50 3.43 -2.81
N LYS A 312 -1.47 3.72 -4.11
CA LYS A 312 -1.22 5.07 -4.62
C LYS A 312 -2.38 6.03 -4.34
N THR A 313 -3.62 5.57 -4.48
CA THR A 313 -4.81 6.42 -4.43
C THR A 313 -5.33 6.62 -3.01
N PHE A 314 -5.58 5.54 -2.27
CA PHE A 314 -6.24 5.55 -0.99
C PHE A 314 -5.25 5.77 0.15
N PHE A 315 -4.19 4.97 0.22
CA PHE A 315 -3.22 5.02 1.33
C PHE A 315 -2.22 6.17 1.19
N LEU A 316 -1.73 6.43 -0.03
CA LEU A 316 -0.82 7.54 -0.31
C LEU A 316 -1.54 8.83 -0.71
N GLY A 317 -2.83 8.78 -1.05
CA GLY A 317 -3.62 9.97 -1.40
C GLY A 317 -3.15 10.67 -2.67
N HIS A 318 -2.46 9.97 -3.58
CA HIS A 318 -1.66 10.53 -4.69
C HIS A 318 -0.64 11.59 -4.25
N ARG A 319 -0.31 11.63 -2.95
CA ARG A 319 0.70 12.55 -2.44
C ARG A 319 2.04 11.88 -2.55
N PRO A 320 3.07 12.64 -2.94
CA PRO A 320 4.42 12.11 -3.01
C PRO A 320 4.90 11.72 -1.62
N ASN A 321 5.06 10.43 -1.38
CA ASN A 321 5.78 9.92 -0.23
C ASN A 321 7.27 10.23 -0.41
N ARG A 322 7.98 10.61 0.66
CA ARG A 322 9.40 11.02 0.56
C ARG A 322 10.36 10.14 1.35
N ARG A 323 9.85 9.20 2.14
CA ARG A 323 10.64 8.38 3.05
C ARG A 323 10.24 6.90 2.98
N LEU A 324 11.22 6.01 3.15
CA LEU A 324 11.05 4.57 3.19
C LEU A 324 10.31 4.14 4.47
N ASP A 325 10.73 4.65 5.62
CA ASP A 325 10.13 4.31 6.92
C ASP A 325 8.63 4.64 6.97
N ARG A 326 8.21 5.76 6.39
CA ARG A 326 6.80 6.13 6.26
C ARG A 326 6.02 5.13 5.40
N LEU A 327 6.60 4.66 4.30
CA LEU A 327 5.93 3.70 3.43
C LEU A 327 5.79 2.35 4.14
N LEU A 328 6.86 1.89 4.80
CA LEU A 328 6.82 0.68 5.64
C LEU A 328 5.72 0.80 6.70
N TYR A 329 5.69 1.92 7.44
CA TYR A 329 4.67 2.15 8.47
C TYR A 329 3.24 2.02 7.91
N ILE A 330 2.95 2.67 6.77
CA ILE A 330 1.64 2.57 6.11
C ILE A 330 1.29 1.13 5.72
N LEU A 331 2.27 0.35 5.24
CA LEU A 331 2.07 -1.05 4.84
C LEU A 331 1.76 -1.94 6.05
N ILE A 332 2.43 -1.72 7.20
CA ILE A 332 2.23 -2.56 8.40
C ILE A 332 1.06 -2.11 9.27
N THR A 333 0.66 -0.82 9.24
CA THR A 333 -0.47 -0.32 10.01
C THR A 333 -1.74 -0.25 9.17
N ASP A 334 -1.78 0.68 8.23
CA ASP A 334 -3.02 1.11 7.59
C ASP A 334 -3.53 0.05 6.61
N VAL A 335 -2.62 -0.55 5.84
CA VAL A 335 -2.92 -1.60 4.87
C VAL A 335 -3.31 -2.89 5.57
N ALA A 336 -2.53 -3.33 6.56
CA ALA A 336 -2.83 -4.52 7.35
C ALA A 336 -4.21 -4.39 8.02
N PHE A 337 -4.49 -3.25 8.65
CA PHE A 337 -5.78 -2.94 9.25
C PHE A 337 -6.92 -2.94 8.23
N TYR A 338 -6.70 -2.34 7.06
CA TYR A 338 -7.71 -2.28 5.98
C TYR A 338 -8.10 -3.69 5.51
N HIS A 339 -7.14 -4.55 5.18
CA HIS A 339 -7.45 -5.90 4.70
C HIS A 339 -8.14 -6.75 5.77
N ARG A 340 -7.71 -6.64 7.03
CA ARG A 340 -8.41 -7.26 8.16
C ARG A 340 -9.86 -6.78 8.28
N SER A 341 -10.07 -5.46 8.21
CA SER A 341 -11.41 -4.87 8.29
C SER A 341 -12.28 -5.27 7.10
N GLN A 342 -11.73 -5.34 5.88
CA GLN A 342 -12.45 -5.81 4.71
C GLN A 342 -12.85 -7.28 4.84
N PHE A 343 -11.96 -8.12 5.35
CA PHE A 343 -12.28 -9.50 5.63
C PHE A 343 -13.44 -9.61 6.62
N GLU A 344 -13.34 -8.98 7.79
CA GLU A 344 -14.41 -9.04 8.81
C GLU A 344 -15.75 -8.54 8.27
N ARG A 345 -15.72 -7.43 7.52
CA ARG A 345 -16.91 -6.85 6.90
C ARG A 345 -17.55 -7.80 5.87
N ILE A 346 -16.74 -8.39 4.99
CA ILE A 346 -17.22 -9.27 3.90
C ILE A 346 -17.72 -10.60 4.48
N SER A 347 -16.97 -11.20 5.41
CA SER A 347 -17.35 -12.45 6.07
C SER A 347 -18.67 -12.34 6.85
N ARG A 348 -18.97 -11.15 7.38
CA ARG A 348 -20.26 -10.84 8.04
C ARG A 348 -21.35 -10.35 7.09
N MET A 349 -21.08 -10.31 5.78
CA MET A 349 -21.99 -9.81 4.74
C MET A 349 -22.49 -8.38 5.00
N ILE A 350 -21.66 -7.52 5.58
CA ILE A 350 -22.02 -6.14 5.91
C ILE A 350 -21.70 -5.21 4.73
N GLY A 351 -22.71 -4.49 4.24
CA GLY A 351 -22.55 -3.51 3.16
C GLY A 351 -22.35 -4.16 1.79
N ARG A 352 -21.45 -3.60 0.97
CA ARG A 352 -21.22 -4.08 -0.41
C ARG A 352 -20.62 -5.49 -0.41
N MET A 353 -21.23 -6.41 -1.17
CA MET A 353 -20.72 -7.78 -1.32
C MET A 353 -19.26 -7.81 -1.81
N GLY A 354 -18.47 -8.72 -1.24
CA GLY A 354 -17.14 -9.04 -1.77
C GLY A 354 -17.23 -9.65 -3.19
N PRO A 355 -16.16 -9.60 -3.99
CA PRO A 355 -16.13 -10.15 -5.34
C PRO A 355 -16.73 -11.56 -5.47
N ILE A 356 -16.33 -12.52 -4.63
CA ILE A 356 -16.84 -13.89 -4.69
C ILE A 356 -18.34 -13.95 -4.40
N HIS A 357 -18.80 -13.26 -3.36
CA HIS A 357 -20.22 -13.22 -3.02
C HIS A 357 -21.06 -12.57 -4.12
N HIS A 358 -20.55 -11.50 -4.74
CA HIS A 358 -21.21 -10.87 -5.88
C HIS A 358 -21.29 -11.82 -7.09
N GLU A 359 -20.19 -12.50 -7.41
CA GLU A 359 -20.14 -13.48 -8.50
C GLU A 359 -21.11 -14.66 -8.29
N ASN A 360 -21.22 -15.12 -7.05
CA ASN A 360 -22.09 -16.19 -6.62
C ASN A 360 -23.56 -15.73 -6.64
N SER A 361 -23.85 -14.52 -6.17
CA SER A 361 -25.17 -13.89 -6.25
C SER A 361 -25.66 -13.74 -7.70
N MET A 362 -24.78 -13.34 -8.62
CA MET A 362 -25.11 -13.30 -10.06
C MET A 362 -25.44 -14.70 -10.63
N ARG A 363 -24.75 -15.74 -10.18
CA ARG A 363 -25.02 -17.12 -10.62
C ARG A 363 -26.33 -17.65 -10.07
N GLU A 364 -26.63 -17.33 -8.81
CA GLU A 364 -27.92 -17.62 -8.18
C GLU A 364 -29.06 -16.95 -8.95
N TYR A 365 -28.93 -15.65 -9.23
CA TYR A 365 -29.88 -14.91 -10.05
C TYR A 365 -30.08 -15.55 -11.44
N ARG A 366 -29.01 -16.00 -12.11
CA ARG A 366 -29.10 -16.70 -13.40
C ARG A 366 -29.81 -18.06 -13.29
N ALA A 367 -29.70 -18.75 -12.16
CA ALA A 367 -30.44 -19.98 -11.89
C ALA A 367 -31.93 -19.69 -11.62
N ASP A 368 -32.24 -18.60 -10.93
CA ASP A 368 -33.61 -18.14 -10.67
C ASP A 368 -34.35 -17.74 -11.95
N LYS A 369 -33.62 -17.24 -12.96
CA LYS A 369 -34.18 -16.91 -14.28
C LYS A 369 -34.44 -18.11 -15.19
N VAL A 370 -34.04 -19.32 -14.81
CA VAL A 370 -34.40 -20.52 -15.58
C VAL A 370 -35.92 -20.78 -15.44
N PRO A 371 -36.68 -20.96 -16.52
CA PRO A 371 -38.11 -21.29 -16.40
C PRO A 371 -38.33 -22.59 -15.62
N THR A 372 -39.40 -22.67 -14.82
CA THR A 372 -39.67 -23.83 -13.96
C THR A 372 -39.83 -25.13 -14.74
N GLU A 373 -40.44 -25.08 -15.93
CA GLU A 373 -40.54 -26.24 -16.82
C GLU A 373 -39.17 -26.73 -17.30
N ASP A 374 -38.29 -25.80 -17.66
CA ASP A 374 -36.91 -26.08 -18.05
C ASP A 374 -36.09 -26.63 -16.87
N LEU A 375 -36.33 -26.13 -15.66
CA LEU A 375 -35.68 -26.61 -14.45
C LEU A 375 -35.98 -28.11 -14.21
N HIS A 376 -37.26 -28.48 -14.23
CA HIS A 376 -37.70 -29.87 -14.03
C HIS A 376 -37.27 -30.79 -15.18
N ARG A 377 -37.20 -30.27 -16.41
CA ARG A 377 -36.76 -31.05 -17.57
C ARG A 377 -35.25 -31.34 -17.54
N ARG A 378 -34.45 -30.36 -17.12
CA ARG A 378 -32.98 -30.43 -17.16
C ARG A 378 -32.36 -31.12 -15.95
N ILE A 379 -33.09 -31.23 -14.84
CA ILE A 379 -32.58 -31.80 -13.60
C ILE A 379 -33.26 -33.13 -13.32
N ALA A 380 -32.47 -34.20 -13.18
CA ALA A 380 -32.97 -35.50 -12.77
C ALA A 380 -32.27 -35.96 -11.49
N ARG A 381 -33.03 -36.59 -10.58
CA ARG A 381 -32.47 -37.26 -9.41
C ARG A 381 -31.98 -38.63 -9.84
N GLN A 382 -30.71 -38.94 -9.58
CA GLN A 382 -30.15 -40.28 -9.83
C GLN A 382 -30.39 -41.15 -8.61
N ASN A 383 -29.78 -40.79 -7.48
CA ASN A 383 -29.84 -41.50 -6.21
C ASN A 383 -29.94 -40.49 -5.04
N ASP A 384 -30.02 -40.98 -3.80
CA ASP A 384 -29.93 -40.13 -2.62
C ASP A 384 -28.62 -39.31 -2.65
N GLY A 385 -28.78 -37.99 -2.54
CA GLY A 385 -27.66 -37.05 -2.58
C GLY A 385 -27.04 -36.78 -3.95
N HIS A 386 -27.54 -37.33 -5.07
CA HIS A 386 -26.94 -37.13 -6.40
C HIS A 386 -27.97 -36.69 -7.45
N TYR A 387 -27.67 -35.57 -8.11
CA TYR A 387 -28.51 -34.97 -9.15
C TYR A 387 -27.70 -34.82 -10.44
N THR A 388 -28.37 -34.95 -11.59
CA THR A 388 -27.81 -34.62 -12.89
C THR A 388 -28.44 -33.36 -13.43
N VAL A 389 -27.65 -32.48 -14.03
CA VAL A 389 -28.09 -31.22 -14.65
C VAL A 389 -27.62 -31.20 -16.11
N GLN A 390 -28.55 -31.19 -17.04
CA GLN A 390 -28.27 -31.13 -18.47
C GLN A 390 -27.81 -29.73 -18.90
N SER A 391 -26.78 -29.66 -19.75
CA SER A 391 -26.24 -28.40 -20.27
C SER A 391 -27.25 -27.63 -21.10
N ALA A 392 -27.14 -26.30 -21.07
CA ALA A 392 -28.00 -25.41 -21.85
C ALA A 392 -27.61 -25.30 -23.32
N GLY A 393 -26.33 -25.44 -23.64
CA GLY A 393 -25.81 -25.29 -25.00
C GLY A 393 -25.67 -26.62 -25.76
N ASN A 394 -25.65 -27.75 -25.06
CA ASN A 394 -25.51 -29.07 -25.67
C ASN A 394 -26.28 -30.12 -24.84
N GLY A 395 -27.32 -30.72 -25.43
CA GLY A 395 -28.16 -31.71 -24.75
C GLY A 395 -27.42 -32.99 -24.35
N ASP A 396 -26.29 -33.30 -24.99
CA ASP A 396 -25.54 -34.53 -24.73
C ASP A 396 -24.63 -34.41 -23.49
N ILE A 397 -24.39 -33.18 -23.02
CA ILE A 397 -23.54 -32.93 -21.86
C ILE A 397 -24.40 -32.87 -20.60
N VAL A 398 -24.08 -33.74 -19.65
CA VAL A 398 -24.76 -33.83 -18.34
C VAL A 398 -23.73 -33.66 -17.23
N TYR A 399 -24.02 -32.76 -16.30
CA TYR A 399 -23.18 -32.50 -15.13
C TYR A 399 -23.76 -33.17 -13.89
N GLN A 400 -22.92 -33.79 -13.09
CA GLN A 400 -23.32 -34.38 -11.80
C GLN A 400 -23.17 -33.33 -10.70
N VAL A 401 -24.14 -33.27 -9.80
CA VAL A 401 -24.17 -32.43 -8.60
C VAL A 401 -24.34 -33.34 -7.38
N SER A 402 -23.45 -33.20 -6.41
CA SER A 402 -23.45 -34.04 -5.21
C SER A 402 -23.84 -33.23 -3.97
N ILE A 403 -24.68 -33.81 -3.14
CA ILE A 403 -25.11 -33.29 -1.84
C ILE A 403 -24.49 -34.16 -0.77
N ILE A 404 -23.71 -33.53 0.11
CA ILE A 404 -22.98 -34.17 1.20
C ILE A 404 -23.39 -33.47 2.49
N ASN A 405 -23.87 -34.19 3.50
CA ASN A 405 -24.27 -33.63 4.80
C ASN A 405 -25.27 -32.44 4.69
N ASP A 406 -26.34 -32.60 3.90
CA ASP A 406 -27.33 -31.54 3.63
C ASP A 406 -26.76 -30.23 3.05
N LEU A 407 -25.58 -30.31 2.42
CA LEU A 407 -24.93 -29.23 1.67
C LEU A 407 -24.75 -29.63 0.22
N ILE A 408 -25.22 -28.78 -0.70
CA ILE A 408 -24.93 -28.93 -2.13
C ILE A 408 -23.44 -28.59 -2.32
N HIS A 409 -22.62 -29.60 -2.57
CA HIS A 409 -21.17 -29.53 -2.36
C HIS A 409 -20.38 -29.37 -3.65
N THR A 410 -20.59 -30.27 -4.62
CA THR A 410 -19.73 -30.38 -5.82
C THR A 410 -20.54 -30.39 -7.12
N CYS A 411 -19.90 -29.99 -8.21
CA CYS A 411 -20.40 -30.25 -9.56
C CYS A 411 -19.28 -30.61 -10.53
N THR A 412 -19.56 -31.48 -11.49
CA THR A 412 -18.60 -31.86 -12.54
C THR A 412 -18.51 -30.86 -13.69
N CYS A 413 -19.21 -29.73 -13.62
CA CYS A 413 -19.09 -28.72 -14.67
C CYS A 413 -17.76 -27.97 -14.58
N GLN A 414 -17.29 -27.51 -15.74
CA GLN A 414 -16.04 -26.79 -15.86
C GLN A 414 -15.98 -25.51 -14.99
N ASP A 415 -17.10 -24.80 -14.82
CA ASP A 415 -17.18 -23.61 -13.94
C ASP A 415 -16.87 -23.97 -12.47
N TYR A 416 -17.39 -25.10 -11.97
CA TYR A 416 -17.09 -25.57 -10.61
C TYR A 416 -15.67 -26.11 -10.51
N GLN A 417 -15.22 -26.93 -11.46
CA GLN A 417 -13.87 -27.50 -11.44
C GLN A 417 -12.79 -26.42 -11.45
N ARG A 418 -12.99 -25.34 -12.21
CA ARG A 418 -12.05 -24.20 -12.28
C ARG A 418 -12.08 -23.32 -11.04
N ARG A 419 -13.27 -23.01 -10.53
CA ARG A 419 -13.41 -22.04 -9.43
C ARG A 419 -13.34 -22.68 -8.05
N ILE A 420 -13.73 -23.95 -7.94
CA ILE A 420 -14.08 -24.62 -6.69
C ILE A 420 -15.05 -23.74 -5.89
N GLN A 421 -16.00 -23.13 -6.60
CA GLN A 421 -17.00 -22.20 -6.04
C GLN A 421 -18.38 -22.54 -6.61
N PRO A 422 -19.47 -22.12 -5.96
CA PRO A 422 -20.81 -22.32 -6.44
C PRO A 422 -21.00 -21.94 -7.91
N CYS A 423 -21.39 -22.92 -8.72
CA CYS A 423 -21.74 -22.73 -10.13
C CYS A 423 -23.26 -22.58 -10.29
N LYS A 424 -23.73 -22.18 -11.48
CA LYS A 424 -25.17 -22.07 -11.78
C LYS A 424 -25.93 -23.37 -11.48
N HIS A 425 -25.35 -24.54 -11.74
CA HIS A 425 -26.01 -25.84 -11.52
C HIS A 425 -26.29 -26.12 -10.05
N LEU A 426 -25.39 -25.73 -9.13
CA LEU A 426 -25.62 -25.89 -7.69
C LEU A 426 -26.85 -25.07 -7.24
N TYR A 427 -26.99 -23.84 -7.75
CA TYR A 427 -28.16 -23.00 -7.46
C TYR A 427 -29.45 -23.50 -8.11
N MET A 428 -29.37 -24.12 -9.30
CA MET A 428 -30.52 -24.76 -9.93
C MET A 428 -31.04 -25.94 -9.10
N VAL A 429 -30.14 -26.80 -8.57
CA VAL A 429 -30.50 -27.89 -7.66
C VAL A 429 -31.05 -27.34 -6.34
N LYS A 430 -30.43 -26.28 -5.77
CA LYS A 430 -30.96 -25.59 -4.58
C LYS A 430 -32.41 -25.14 -4.78
N ARG A 431 -32.70 -24.52 -5.93
CA ARG A 431 -34.04 -24.06 -6.29
C ARG A 431 -35.03 -25.21 -6.47
N LEU A 432 -34.64 -26.30 -7.14
CA LEU A 432 -35.49 -27.48 -7.32
C LEU A 432 -35.89 -28.11 -5.99
N LEU A 433 -34.96 -28.17 -5.04
CA LEU A 433 -35.18 -28.84 -3.77
C LEU A 433 -36.07 -28.06 -2.81
N GLU A 434 -36.29 -26.76 -3.04
CA GLU A 434 -37.13 -25.87 -2.23
C GLU A 434 -36.87 -25.95 -0.71
N ARG A 435 -35.71 -26.48 -0.31
CA ARG A 435 -35.32 -26.77 1.07
C ARG A 435 -34.29 -25.76 1.57
N THR A 436 -34.14 -25.67 2.89
CA THR A 436 -33.09 -24.94 3.61
C THR A 436 -31.67 -25.50 3.39
N ILE A 437 -31.47 -26.32 2.36
CA ILE A 437 -30.17 -26.88 1.96
C ILE A 437 -29.29 -25.73 1.51
N LYS A 438 -28.15 -25.57 2.19
CA LYS A 438 -27.19 -24.52 1.88
C LYS A 438 -26.31 -24.99 0.72
N VAL A 439 -25.91 -24.04 -0.11
CA VAL A 439 -24.84 -24.28 -1.08
C VAL A 439 -23.52 -24.11 -0.36
N PHE A 440 -22.65 -25.11 -0.44
CA PHE A 440 -21.33 -25.04 0.16
C PHE A 440 -20.55 -23.90 -0.49
N LEU A 441 -20.25 -22.89 0.31
CA LEU A 441 -19.17 -21.95 0.03
C LEU A 441 -17.94 -22.55 0.70
N PRO A 442 -16.81 -22.76 -0.01
CA PRO A 442 -15.55 -23.08 0.63
C PRO A 442 -15.25 -21.97 1.63
N SER A 443 -15.60 -22.24 2.87
CA SER A 443 -15.36 -21.38 4.00
C SER A 443 -14.18 -22.00 4.71
N ASP A 444 -12.97 -21.67 4.28
CA ASP A 444 -11.82 -21.76 5.19
C ASP A 444 -11.96 -20.56 6.15
N LEU A 445 -13.02 -20.58 6.97
CA LEU A 445 -13.21 -19.65 8.08
C LEU A 445 -12.27 -19.99 9.25
N ASP A 446 -11.60 -21.14 9.16
CA ASP A 446 -10.67 -21.66 10.17
C ASP A 446 -9.22 -21.23 9.95
N ILE A 447 -8.92 -20.41 8.94
CA ILE A 447 -7.64 -19.70 8.86
C ILE A 447 -7.87 -18.29 9.38
N PRO A 448 -7.69 -18.03 10.70
CA PRO A 448 -7.63 -16.68 11.18
C PRO A 448 -6.56 -15.94 10.39
N ILE A 449 -6.83 -14.68 10.03
CA ILE A 449 -5.81 -13.74 9.57
C ILE A 449 -4.64 -13.66 10.57
N ASN A 450 -4.81 -14.13 11.82
CA ASN A 450 -3.80 -14.14 12.86
C ASN A 450 -3.47 -15.55 13.38
N ALA A 451 -3.50 -16.60 12.56
CA ALA A 451 -2.98 -17.89 13.02
C ALA A 451 -1.49 -17.72 13.36
N HIS A 452 -1.17 -17.72 14.64
CA HIS A 452 0.21 -17.82 15.11
C HIS A 452 0.68 -19.21 14.67
N VAL A 453 1.60 -19.25 13.71
CA VAL A 453 2.22 -20.50 13.28
C VAL A 453 3.18 -20.88 14.39
N PRO A 454 2.96 -22.00 15.11
CA PRO A 454 3.92 -22.44 16.11
C PRO A 454 5.26 -22.70 15.42
N ASP A 455 6.36 -22.26 16.03
CA ASP A 455 7.72 -22.60 15.59
C ASP A 455 7.84 -24.11 15.42
N THR A 456 7.77 -24.60 14.18
CA THR A 456 8.25 -25.94 13.88
C THR A 456 9.76 -25.87 13.91
N SER A 457 10.32 -26.17 15.09
CA SER A 457 11.73 -26.47 15.28
C SER A 457 12.15 -27.50 14.24
N VAL A 458 12.98 -27.07 13.29
CA VAL A 458 13.67 -27.97 12.38
C VAL A 458 14.63 -28.78 13.24
N ASP A 459 14.31 -30.05 13.41
CA ASP A 459 15.13 -31.06 14.07
C ASP A 459 16.41 -31.24 13.24
N SER A 460 17.54 -30.67 13.70
CA SER A 460 18.86 -30.88 13.11
C SER A 460 19.64 -31.84 14.00
N SER A 461 19.46 -33.14 13.76
CA SER A 461 20.43 -34.14 14.18
C SER A 461 21.54 -34.24 13.12
N ASP A 462 22.77 -34.27 13.62
CA ASP A 462 23.96 -34.91 13.06
C ASP A 462 25.14 -33.97 12.69
N GLU A 463 26.21 -34.22 13.47
CA GLU A 463 27.67 -34.05 13.27
C GLU A 463 28.42 -32.86 13.91
N GLU A 464 28.87 -33.12 15.16
CA GLU A 464 30.26 -33.09 15.69
C GLU A 464 31.36 -32.71 14.66
N ASP A 465 32.37 -31.85 14.91
CA ASP A 465 33.40 -31.92 15.95
C ASP A 465 34.19 -30.59 16.11
N LEU A 466 34.41 -30.22 17.38
CA LEU A 466 35.62 -29.70 18.06
C LEU A 466 36.64 -28.79 17.31
N VAL A 467 36.95 -27.61 17.87
CA VAL A 467 38.22 -27.31 18.61
C VAL A 467 38.04 -26.01 19.44
N ASN A 468 38.41 -26.07 20.72
CA ASN A 468 38.52 -24.99 21.69
C ASN A 468 39.63 -23.98 21.34
N ASP A 469 39.46 -22.70 21.69
CA ASP A 469 40.40 -22.04 22.59
C ASP A 469 39.78 -20.76 23.20
N ASP A 470 40.04 -20.62 24.49
CA ASP A 470 39.65 -19.54 25.39
C ASP A 470 40.23 -18.18 24.97
N ASP A 471 39.53 -17.09 25.28
CA ASP A 471 40.05 -16.08 26.20
C ASP A 471 39.00 -15.01 26.52
N ILE A 472 38.80 -14.88 27.83
CA ILE A 472 37.96 -13.92 28.55
C ILE A 472 38.81 -12.67 28.79
N GLU A 473 38.25 -11.46 28.62
CA GLU A 473 38.47 -10.37 29.58
C GLU A 473 37.43 -9.24 29.41
N GLU A 474 36.51 -9.20 30.38
CA GLU A 474 35.70 -8.05 30.77
C GLU A 474 36.59 -7.02 31.46
N ASP A 475 36.44 -5.74 31.15
CA ASP A 475 36.95 -4.69 32.04
C ASP A 475 35.92 -3.57 32.22
N THR A 476 35.47 -3.45 33.45
CA THR A 476 34.61 -2.39 33.99
C THR A 476 35.42 -1.60 34.99
N ALA A 477 35.48 -0.27 34.87
CA ALA A 477 35.90 0.57 35.99
C ALA A 477 35.27 1.97 35.93
N ASN A 478 34.55 2.26 37.01
CA ASN A 478 33.96 3.53 37.42
C ASN A 478 34.94 4.28 38.35
N GLN A 479 34.72 5.60 38.49
CA GLN A 479 35.16 6.48 39.62
C GLN A 479 36.67 6.86 39.64
N THR A 480 37.14 8.07 40.00
CA THR A 480 36.64 9.15 40.89
C THR A 480 37.47 10.43 40.68
N MET A 481 36.93 11.58 41.10
CA MET A 481 37.63 12.88 41.26
C MET A 481 38.65 12.87 42.42
N GLU A 482 39.71 13.70 42.34
CA GLU A 482 39.96 14.83 43.27
C GLU A 482 41.27 15.58 42.95
N ASP A 483 41.15 16.92 42.96
CA ASP A 483 42.04 17.98 43.43
C ASP A 483 43.54 18.01 43.13
N LEU A 484 44.02 19.21 42.70
CA LEU A 484 45.12 19.92 43.36
C LEU A 484 45.08 21.44 43.06
N ASN A 485 45.22 22.20 44.16
CA ASN A 485 45.16 23.65 44.36
C ASN A 485 46.31 24.46 43.72
N GLY A 486 46.05 25.77 43.51
CA GLY A 486 47.07 26.81 43.37
C GLY A 486 46.50 28.24 43.48
N GLN A 487 46.71 28.86 44.66
CA GLN A 487 46.42 30.26 45.06
C GLN A 487 47.17 31.28 44.14
N ASP A 488 46.85 32.58 44.02
CA ASP A 488 46.67 33.55 45.10
C ASP A 488 46.25 34.97 44.61
N ASN A 489 45.63 35.73 45.52
CA ASN A 489 45.54 37.19 45.70
C ASN A 489 44.69 38.14 44.82
N GLY A 490 43.74 38.84 45.47
CA GLY A 490 43.64 40.32 45.32
C GLY A 490 42.25 40.99 45.37
N ALA A 491 41.84 41.42 46.57
CA ALA A 491 41.03 42.61 46.91
C ALA A 491 39.56 42.74 46.45
N SER A 492 38.65 42.76 47.44
CA SER A 492 37.28 43.25 47.33
C SER A 492 37.22 44.79 47.29
N THR A 493 36.50 45.34 46.33
CA THR A 493 35.89 46.66 46.44
C THR A 493 34.43 46.57 46.04
N ASP A 494 33.54 46.74 47.02
CA ASP A 494 32.12 46.95 46.83
C ASP A 494 31.86 48.18 45.97
N ASN A 495 31.31 47.96 44.78
CA ASN A 495 30.51 48.94 44.04
C ASN A 495 29.40 48.15 43.34
N PRO A 496 28.11 48.48 43.53
CA PRO A 496 27.06 47.89 42.72
C PRO A 496 27.32 48.25 41.25
N PRO A 497 27.20 47.31 40.31
CA PRO A 497 27.49 47.58 38.91
C PRO A 497 26.54 48.68 38.39
N PRO A 498 27.00 49.52 37.45
CA PRO A 498 26.17 50.58 36.88
C PRO A 498 24.92 49.95 36.26
N VAL A 499 23.74 50.51 36.57
CA VAL A 499 22.48 50.08 35.96
C VAL A 499 22.57 50.36 34.46
N VAL A 500 22.86 49.30 33.69
CA VAL A 500 22.85 49.35 32.23
C VAL A 500 21.42 49.67 31.80
N PRO A 501 21.17 50.72 30.99
CA PRO A 501 19.84 50.98 30.47
C PRO A 501 19.38 49.78 29.65
N ARG A 502 18.23 49.19 30.01
CA ARG A 502 17.67 48.02 29.33
C ARG A 502 17.46 48.33 27.85
N THR A 503 17.90 47.43 26.97
CA THR A 503 17.63 47.52 25.54
C THR A 503 16.12 47.37 25.29
N ASP A 504 15.61 47.95 24.20
CA ASP A 504 14.22 47.81 23.76
C ASP A 504 13.79 46.33 23.69
N THR A 505 14.71 45.45 23.28
CA THR A 505 14.50 44.00 23.26
C THR A 505 14.37 43.39 24.66
N GLN A 506 15.16 43.82 25.64
CA GLN A 506 15.04 43.34 27.03
C GLN A 506 13.72 43.79 27.68
N ASN A 507 13.27 45.02 27.39
CA ASN A 507 12.00 45.54 27.87
C ASN A 507 10.82 44.76 27.26
N PHE A 508 10.85 44.50 25.95
CA PHE A 508 9.87 43.66 25.28
C PHE A 508 9.79 42.25 25.85
N LEU A 509 10.92 41.59 26.06
CA LEU A 509 10.97 40.23 26.62
C LEU A 509 10.44 40.19 28.06
N THR A 510 10.74 41.23 28.87
CA THR A 510 10.22 41.34 30.24
C THR A 510 8.70 41.56 30.25
N MET A 511 8.18 42.41 29.37
CA MET A 511 6.72 42.64 29.24
C MET A 511 5.98 41.40 28.73
N GLN A 512 6.59 40.67 27.79
CA GLN A 512 6.08 39.39 27.31
C GLN A 512 6.03 38.34 28.43
N ASP A 513 7.07 38.24 29.24
CA ASP A 513 7.15 37.30 30.35
C ASP A 513 6.13 37.62 31.47
N GLN A 514 5.95 38.90 31.80
CA GLN A 514 4.93 39.36 32.74
C GLN A 514 3.50 39.10 32.23
N PHE A 515 3.23 39.31 30.93
CA PHE A 515 1.96 38.96 30.32
C PHE A 515 1.69 37.45 30.39
N LEU A 516 2.69 36.63 30.04
CA LEU A 516 2.56 35.17 30.06
C LEU A 516 2.38 34.63 31.50
N THR A 517 3.09 35.19 32.48
CA THR A 517 2.96 34.81 33.89
C THR A 517 1.61 35.18 34.47
N THR A 518 1.05 36.33 34.07
CA THR A 518 -0.31 36.75 34.49
C THR A 518 -1.40 35.89 33.86
N MET A 519 -1.20 35.42 32.62
CA MET A 519 -2.17 34.58 31.89
C MET A 519 -2.09 33.08 32.21
N TYR A 520 -1.00 32.63 32.85
CA TYR A 520 -0.77 31.24 33.22
C TYR A 520 -0.47 31.15 34.72
N HIS A 521 -1.52 30.99 35.54
CA HIS A 521 -1.39 30.68 36.96
C HIS A 521 -0.46 29.47 37.14
N GLN A 522 0.66 29.65 37.85
CA GLN A 522 1.56 28.55 38.16
C GLN A 522 0.85 27.51 39.04
N ARG A 523 0.72 26.30 38.50
CA ARG A 523 0.55 25.01 39.21
C ARG A 523 -0.52 24.97 40.32
N LEU A 524 -1.80 25.02 39.94
CA LEU A 524 -2.88 24.53 40.82
C LEU A 524 -3.66 23.37 40.15
N PRO A 525 -4.20 22.42 40.94
CA PRO A 525 -4.98 21.30 40.43
C PRO A 525 -6.24 21.74 39.66
N MET A 526 -6.62 20.95 38.65
CA MET A 526 -7.72 21.20 37.69
C MET A 526 -9.09 21.54 38.32
N SER A 527 -9.33 21.23 39.58
CA SER A 527 -10.60 21.48 40.26
C SER A 527 -10.82 22.92 40.74
N GLN A 528 -9.83 23.83 40.57
CA GLN A 528 -9.94 25.25 40.94
C GLN A 528 -9.90 26.23 39.75
N LEU A 529 -10.01 25.73 38.51
CA LEU A 529 -9.78 26.52 37.28
C LEU A 529 -11.06 26.77 36.46
N THR A 530 -12.06 27.43 37.06
CA THR A 530 -13.31 27.76 36.33
C THR A 530 -13.71 29.24 36.33
N SER A 531 -12.86 30.16 36.76
CA SER A 531 -13.07 31.58 36.44
C SER A 531 -11.78 32.36 36.57
N MET A 532 -11.31 32.91 35.44
CA MET A 532 -10.37 34.02 35.45
C MET A 532 -11.10 35.19 36.13
N THR A 533 -10.52 35.80 37.16
CA THR A 533 -11.18 36.92 37.85
C THR A 533 -11.30 38.10 36.88
N ASP A 534 -12.32 38.94 37.03
CA ASP A 534 -12.47 40.15 36.21
C ASP A 534 -11.25 41.07 36.33
N GLU A 535 -10.58 41.06 37.49
CA GLU A 535 -9.32 41.79 37.72
C GLU A 535 -8.16 41.22 36.90
N ASP A 536 -7.98 39.89 36.85
CA ASP A 536 -6.94 39.25 36.03
C ASP A 536 -7.21 39.43 34.53
N ALA A 537 -8.48 39.42 34.12
CA ALA A 537 -8.89 39.69 32.75
C ALA A 537 -8.60 41.13 32.32
N GLN A 538 -8.89 42.10 33.19
CA GLN A 538 -8.57 43.51 32.96
C GLN A 538 -7.06 43.74 32.95
N ARG A 539 -6.31 43.08 33.84
CA ARG A 539 -4.84 43.16 33.91
C ARG A 539 -4.17 42.58 32.67
N GLY A 540 -4.62 41.42 32.20
CA GLY A 540 -4.16 40.83 30.94
C GLY A 540 -4.50 41.70 29.72
N THR A 541 -5.68 42.33 29.71
CA THR A 541 -6.09 43.25 28.64
C THR A 541 -5.25 44.53 28.64
N ALA A 542 -4.95 45.09 29.80
CA ALA A 542 -4.09 46.27 29.94
C ALA A 542 -2.65 45.98 29.48
N LEU A 543 -2.07 44.84 29.88
CA LEU A 543 -0.74 44.41 29.45
C LEU A 543 -0.70 44.12 27.93
N PHE A 544 -1.76 43.56 27.37
CA PHE A 544 -1.88 43.35 25.92
C PHE A 544 -1.94 44.67 25.14
N ASN A 545 -2.71 45.65 25.64
CA ASN A 545 -2.77 46.97 25.03
C ASN A 545 -1.43 47.72 25.10
N GLN A 546 -0.70 47.61 26.22
CA GLN A 546 0.67 48.15 26.33
C GLN A 546 1.65 47.47 25.36
N LEU A 547 1.57 46.15 25.19
CA LEU A 547 2.38 45.42 24.21
C LEU A 547 2.06 45.83 22.77
N ARG A 548 0.78 46.10 22.47
CA ARG A 548 0.35 46.59 21.16
C ARG A 548 0.83 48.02 20.90
N GLU A 549 0.66 48.93 21.86
CA GLU A 549 1.14 50.32 21.75
C GLU A 549 2.67 50.39 21.59
N TYR A 550 3.41 49.58 22.34
CA TYR A 550 4.87 49.47 22.18
C TYR A 550 5.27 48.91 20.80
N TYR A 551 4.51 47.94 20.27
CA TYR A 551 4.73 47.41 18.93
C TYR A 551 4.45 48.45 17.85
N ASP A 552 3.37 49.23 17.99
CA ASP A 552 3.01 50.30 17.06
C ASP A 552 4.04 51.46 17.11
N GLU A 553 4.52 51.86 18.30
CA GLU A 553 5.62 52.83 18.45
C GLU A 553 6.92 52.35 17.80
N MET A 554 7.29 51.07 18.00
CA MET A 554 8.47 50.48 17.39
C MET A 554 8.34 50.37 15.87
N PHE A 555 7.15 50.04 15.37
CA PHE A 555 6.85 49.94 13.95
C PHE A 555 6.92 51.31 13.26
N ASP A 556 6.42 52.36 13.92
CA ASP A 556 6.51 53.74 13.44
C ASP A 556 7.94 54.31 13.52
N LYS A 557 8.73 53.96 14.54
CA LYS A 557 10.18 54.25 14.61
C LYS A 557 10.95 53.61 13.45
N TYR A 558 10.68 52.35 13.13
CA TYR A 558 11.37 51.62 12.06
C TYR A 558 10.89 52.01 10.65
N ASN A 559 9.62 52.36 10.46
CA ASN A 559 9.12 52.88 9.18
C ASN A 559 9.77 54.22 8.79
N ASN A 560 10.11 55.06 9.77
CA ASN A 560 10.88 56.29 9.53
C ASN A 560 12.34 56.01 9.08
N HIS A 561 12.91 54.86 9.47
CA HIS A 561 14.23 54.40 9.02
C HIS A 561 14.22 53.78 7.60
N LEU A 562 13.10 53.20 7.19
CA LEU A 562 12.91 52.67 5.83
C LEU A 562 12.62 53.76 4.79
N ARG A 563 11.92 54.85 5.19
CA ARG A 563 11.73 56.02 4.31
C ARG A 563 13.05 56.72 3.96
N THR A 564 14.00 56.83 4.90
CA THR A 564 15.30 57.47 4.66
C THR A 564 16.21 56.68 3.69
N THR A 565 16.16 55.35 3.72
CA THR A 565 16.93 54.48 2.80
C THR A 565 16.32 54.42 1.39
N ALA A 566 14.99 54.52 1.25
CA ALA A 566 14.33 54.62 -0.06
C ALA A 566 14.65 55.95 -0.76
N THR A 567 14.65 57.08 -0.04
CA THR A 567 15.00 58.40 -0.59
C THR A 567 16.47 58.49 -1.02
N GLN A 568 17.39 57.85 -0.28
CA GLN A 568 18.81 57.76 -0.66
C GLN A 568 19.06 56.84 -1.88
N ARG A 569 18.25 55.80 -2.08
CA ARG A 569 18.31 54.94 -3.28
C ARG A 569 17.76 55.63 -4.53
N ALA A 570 16.75 56.49 -4.40
CA ALA A 570 16.22 57.29 -5.51
C ALA A 570 17.23 58.34 -6.00
N GLN A 571 17.93 59.02 -5.10
CA GLN A 571 18.97 60.01 -5.45
C GLN A 571 20.21 59.38 -6.13
N ARG A 572 20.55 58.12 -5.82
CA ARG A 572 21.63 57.39 -6.51
C ARG A 572 21.28 56.94 -7.94
N ARG A 573 19.99 56.82 -8.27
CA ARG A 573 19.52 56.46 -9.62
C ARG A 573 19.46 57.64 -10.59
N GLN A 574 19.40 58.89 -10.10
CA GLN A 574 19.46 60.09 -10.94
C GLN A 574 20.89 60.56 -11.28
N ARG A 575 21.91 60.00 -10.61
CA ARG A 575 23.34 60.31 -10.85
C ARG A 575 24.08 59.28 -11.70
N ARG A 576 23.40 58.20 -12.11
CA ARG A 576 23.83 57.25 -13.14
C ARG A 576 22.96 57.46 -14.36
#